data_AF-A0AAN5G087-F1
#
_entry.id   AF-A0AAN5G087-F1
#
_cell.length_a   1.000
_cell.length_b   1.000
_cell.length_c   1.000
_cell.angle_alpha   90.00
_cell.angle_beta   90.00
_cell.angle_gamma   90.00
#
_symmetry.space_group_name_H-M   'P 1'
#
loop_
_entity.id
_entity.type
_entity.pdbx_description
1 polymer ?
#
loop_
_entity_poly.entity_id
_entity_poly.type
_entity_poly.pdbx_seq_one_letter_code
_entity_poly.pdbx_strand_id
1 'polypeptide(L)' 'MSIKHYDVVRAASPSDLAEKLTHKLKEGWQPYGGPVAITPYTLMQAVAIEGEPQVGPSSEPDWYYVIVLAG' A
#
# COMPACT_ATOMS: atom_id res chain seq x y z
N MET A 1 0.43 -21.65 5.72
CA MET A 1 0.17 -20.57 4.74
C MET A 1 0.98 -19.38 5.20
N SER A 2 1.88 -18.84 4.37
CA SER A 2 2.66 -17.65 4.74
C SER A 2 1.69 -16.47 4.87
N ILE A 3 1.63 -15.81 6.02
CA ILE A 3 0.78 -14.63 6.20
C ILE A 3 1.38 -13.51 5.33
N LYS A 4 0.60 -13.03 4.37
CA LYS A 4 0.97 -11.92 3.50
C LYS A 4 0.27 -10.68 4.04
N HIS A 5 1.05 -9.72 4.53
CA HIS A 5 0.51 -8.42 4.89
C HIS A 5 0.48 -7.54 3.65
N TYR A 6 -0.64 -6.86 3.45
CA TYR A 6 -0.86 -5.92 2.36
C TYR A 6 -1.06 -4.53 2.95
N ASP A 7 -0.48 -3.53 2.29
CA ASP A 7 -0.63 -2.13 2.63
C ASP A 7 -0.73 -1.31 1.35
N VAL A 8 -1.26 -0.10 1.45
CA VAL A 8 -1.44 0.81 0.32
C VAL A 8 -0.77 2.14 0.63
N VAL A 9 0.27 2.44 -0.15
CA VAL A 9 0.95 3.73 -0.09
C VAL A 9 0.13 4.72 -0.89
N ARG A 10 -0.32 5.81 -0.25
CA ARG A 10 -1.07 6.90 -0.87
C ARG A 10 -0.35 8.23 -0.72
N ALA A 11 -0.40 9.02 -1.78
CA ALA A 11 0.29 10.30 -1.85
C ALA A 11 -0.46 11.30 -2.73
N ALA A 12 -0.37 12.57 -2.35
CA ALA A 12 -0.94 13.68 -3.12
C ALA A 12 -0.05 14.10 -4.31
N SER A 13 1.18 13.58 -4.38
CA SER A 13 2.14 13.89 -5.44
C SER A 13 3.01 12.67 -5.77
N PRO A 14 3.57 12.58 -6.99
CA PRO A 14 4.51 11.51 -7.37
C PRO A 14 5.74 11.43 -6.45
N SER A 15 6.24 12.59 -5.99
CA SER A 15 7.40 12.66 -5.10
C SER A 15 7.10 12.11 -3.70
N ASP A 16 5.96 12.49 -3.10
CA ASP A 16 5.53 11.96 -1.79
C ASP A 16 5.27 10.45 -1.88
N LEU A 17 4.77 9.97 -3.03
CA LEU A 17 4.60 8.54 -3.28
C LEU A 17 5.95 7.82 -3.31
N ALA A 18 6.92 8.37 -4.03
CA ALA A 18 8.24 7.78 -4.16
C ALA A 18 8.96 7.68 -2.81
N GLU A 19 8.86 8.71 -1.96
CA GLU A 19 9.45 8.70 -0.62
C GLU A 19 8.82 7.64 0.29
N LYS A 20 7.49 7.63 0.38
CA LYS A 20 6.77 6.63 1.19
C LYS A 20 6.98 5.20 0.69
N LEU A 21 6.99 5.01 -0.63
CA LEU A 21 7.28 3.71 -1.24
C LEU A 21 8.70 3.27 -0.93
N THR A 22 9.67 4.19 -0.99
CA THR A 22 11.07 3.91 -0.63
C THR A 22 11.20 3.51 0.85
N HIS A 23 10.43 4.12 1.75
CA HIS A 23 10.40 3.73 3.16
C HIS A 23 9.88 2.30 3.35
N LYS A 24 8.75 1.97 2.71
CA LYS A 24 8.17 0.62 2.74
C LYS A 24 9.11 -0.42 2.12
N LEU A 25 9.78 -0.10 1.02
CA LEU A 25 10.80 -0.97 0.41
C LEU A 25 11.95 -1.28 1.39
N LYS A 26 12.41 -0.29 2.17
CA LYS A 26 13.46 -0.49 3.20
C LYS A 26 12.99 -1.38 4.35
N GLU A 27 11.71 -1.32 4.68
CA GLU A 27 11.05 -2.20 5.66
C GLU A 27 10.84 -3.65 5.15
N GLY A 28 11.21 -3.93 3.90
CA GLY A 28 11.07 -5.26 3.28
C GLY A 28 9.74 -5.48 2.55
N TRP A 29 8.90 -4.44 2.42
CA TRP A 29 7.73 -4.50 1.57
C TRP A 29 8.11 -4.52 0.09
N GLN A 30 7.31 -5.17 -0.73
CA GLN A 30 7.49 -5.24 -2.18
C GLN A 30 6.27 -4.65 -2.88
N PRO A 31 6.45 -3.89 -3.98
CA PRO A 31 5.34 -3.37 -4.76
C PRO A 31 4.50 -4.52 -5.29
N TYR A 32 3.21 -4.47 -5.00
CA TYR A 32 2.24 -5.46 -5.41
C TYR A 32 1.39 -4.88 -6.55
N GLY A 33 1.71 -5.29 -7.78
CA GLY A 33 1.07 -4.74 -8.97
C GLY A 33 1.56 -3.33 -9.34
N GLY A 34 0.87 -2.70 -10.28
CA GLY A 34 1.21 -1.37 -10.79
C GLY A 34 0.59 -0.22 -9.99
N PRO A 35 1.16 1.00 -10.06
CA PRO A 35 0.60 2.17 -9.42
C PRO A 35 -0.74 2.53 -10.04
N VAL A 36 -1.73 2.78 -9.18
CA VAL A 36 -3.09 3.17 -9.56
C VAL A 36 -3.27 4.65 -9.24
N ALA A 37 -3.52 5.44 -10.28
CA ALA A 37 -4.00 6.82 -10.11
C ALA A 37 -5.51 6.77 -9.90
N ILE A 38 -5.99 7.19 -8.73
CA ILE A 38 -7.43 7.16 -8.40
C ILE A 38 -8.08 8.52 -8.69
N THR A 39 -7.33 9.61 -8.52
CA THR A 39 -7.73 10.96 -8.90
C THR A 39 -6.52 11.68 -9.53
N PRO A 40 -6.70 12.77 -10.28
CA PRO A 40 -5.59 13.54 -10.87
C PRO A 40 -4.55 14.05 -9.86
N TYR A 41 -4.87 14.02 -8.56
CA TYR A 41 -4.00 14.46 -7.47
C TYR A 41 -3.77 13.38 -6.41
N THR A 42 -4.10 12.12 -6.68
CA THR A 42 -3.90 11.03 -5.71
C THR A 42 -3.40 9.79 -6.41
N LEU A 43 -2.15 9.43 -6.07
CA LEU A 43 -1.51 8.22 -6.51
C LEU A 43 -1.53 7.19 -5.39
N MET A 44 -1.75 5.93 -5.75
CA MET A 44 -1.69 4.81 -4.83
C MET A 44 -0.84 3.69 -5.41
N GLN A 45 -0.05 3.06 -4.54
CA GLN A 45 0.74 1.87 -4.85
C GLN A 45 0.49 0.83 -3.77
N ALA A 46 -0.05 -0.32 -4.16
CA ALA A 46 -0.15 -1.44 -3.24
C ALA A 46 1.23 -2.05 -3.01
N VAL A 47 1.48 -2.48 -1.78
CA VAL A 47 2.69 -3.15 -1.35
C VAL A 47 2.34 -4.37 -0.50
N ALA A 48 3.14 -5.41 -0.59
CA ALA A 48 2.97 -6.64 0.16
C ALA A 48 4.28 -7.08 0.80
N ILE A 49 4.21 -7.67 1.98
CA ILE A 49 5.35 -8.29 2.67
C ILE A 49 4.96 -9.71 3.11
N GLU A 50 5.90 -10.65 2.98
CA GLU A 50 5.74 -12.00 3.50
C GLU A 50 6.39 -12.07 4.90
N GLY A 51 5.59 -12.35 5.94
CA GLY A 51 6.03 -12.30 7.35
C GLY A 51 5.51 -11.07 8.10
N GLU A 52 5.79 -10.98 9.41
CA GLU A 52 5.33 -9.84 10.24
C GLU A 52 6.02 -8.53 9.80
N PRO A 53 5.27 -7.47 9.47
CA PRO A 53 5.85 -6.17 9.17
C PRO A 53 6.57 -5.66 10.43
N GLN A 54 7.87 -5.35 10.32
CA GLN A 54 8.67 -4.82 11.45
C GLN A 54 8.28 -3.39 11.87
N VAL A 55 7.18 -2.84 11.35
CA VAL A 55 6.75 -1.47 11.63
C VAL A 55 5.30 -1.45 12.10
N GLY A 56 5.18 -1.38 13.43
CA GLY A 56 4.27 -0.49 14.18
C GLY A 56 2.76 -0.69 14.03
N PRO A 57 1.99 -0.71 15.14
CA PRO A 57 0.55 -0.89 15.07
C PRO A 57 -0.14 0.33 14.44
N SER A 58 -1.18 0.05 13.67
CA SER A 58 -2.38 0.89 13.54
C SER A 58 -2.19 2.26 12.89
N SER A 59 -2.27 2.31 11.56
CA SER A 59 -3.10 3.34 10.95
C SER A 59 -4.30 2.63 10.37
N GLU A 60 -5.45 2.74 11.04
CA GLU A 60 -6.72 2.34 10.48
C GLU A 60 -6.81 2.94 9.06
N PRO A 61 -7.13 2.13 8.04
CA PRO A 61 -7.28 2.66 6.71
C PRO A 61 -8.46 3.64 6.73
N ASP A 62 -8.23 4.88 6.32
CA ASP A 62 -9.25 5.95 6.23
C ASP A 62 -10.43 5.57 5.31
N TRP A 63 -10.28 4.50 4.52
CA TRP A 63 -11.29 3.96 3.63
C TRP A 63 -11.06 2.45 3.42
N TYR A 64 -12.14 1.69 3.35
CA TYR A 64 -12.13 0.27 3.00
C TYR A 64 -12.52 0.11 1.53
N TYR A 65 -11.70 -0.58 0.72
CA TYR A 65 -12.14 -1.02 -0.60
C TYR A 65 -13.12 -2.18 -0.44
N VAL A 66 -14.40 -1.95 -0.76
CA VAL A 66 -15.40 -3.01 -0.89
C VAL A 66 -15.31 -3.55 -2.32
N ILE A 67 -14.72 -4.73 -2.49
CA ILE A 67 -14.83 -5.48 -3.74
C ILE A 67 -16.15 -6.25 -3.68
N VAL A 68 -17.15 -5.80 -4.45
CA VAL A 68 -18.41 -6.55 -4.60
C VAL A 68 -18.15 -7.69 -5.58
N LEU A 69 -18.00 -8.91 -5.07
CA LEU A 69 -18.06 -10.12 -5.90
C LEU A 69 -19.54 -10.37 -6.22
N ALA A 70 -20.00 -9.91 -7.39
CA ALA A 70 -21.31 -10.26 -7.89
C ALA A 70 -21.31 -11.76 -8.28
N GLY A 71 -22.19 -12.52 -7.64
CA GLY A 71 -22.58 -13.88 -8.04
C GLY A 71 -23.82 -13.87 -8.91
#